data_AF-L8Y2T4-F1
#
_entry.id   AF-L8Y2T4-F1
#
_cell.length_a   1.000
_cell.length_b   1.000
_cell.length_c   1.000
_cell.angle_alpha   90.00
_cell.angle_beta   90.00
_cell.angle_gamma   90.00
#
_symmetry.space_group_name_H-M   'P 1'
#
loop_
_entity.id
_entity.type
_entity.pdbx_description
1 polymer ?
#
loop_
_entity_poly.entity_id
_entity_poly.type
_entity_poly.pdbx_seq_one_letter_code
_entity_poly.pdbx_strand_id
1 'polypeptide(L)'
;MKKLALAVIGVIALSSAAMAKPDRDHSMDRLQLTQEQSAQMKSLHESMQKEREATHAAHQAEMKNLLENPTFNADQALKMHQKHRDDRAVQKLQHKHAVYQVLTPEQRAEYLKAHDGKGPRMNHDGKGHKGHRQHP
;
A
#
# COMPACT_ATOMS: atom_id res chain seq x y z
N MET A 1 -11.48 -40.68 -1.34
CA MET A 1 -10.58 -39.59 -1.81
C MET A 1 -11.41 -38.60 -2.61
N LYS A 2 -11.89 -37.52 -1.97
CA LYS A 2 -12.73 -36.51 -2.63
C LYS A 2 -11.83 -35.42 -3.22
N LYS A 3 -11.77 -35.35 -4.55
CA LYS A 3 -11.14 -34.26 -5.30
C LYS A 3 -12.06 -33.04 -5.17
N LEU A 4 -11.61 -32.00 -4.47
CA LEU A 4 -12.31 -30.72 -4.42
C LEU A 4 -11.79 -29.86 -5.57
N ALA A 5 -12.70 -29.60 -6.51
CA ALA A 5 -12.48 -28.79 -7.69
C ALA A 5 -12.14 -27.35 -7.30
N LEU A 6 -11.11 -26.80 -7.96
CA LEU A 6 -10.79 -25.39 -7.92
C LEU A 6 -11.96 -24.61 -8.55
N ALA A 7 -12.61 -23.77 -7.77
CA ALA A 7 -13.60 -22.83 -8.28
C ALA A 7 -12.86 -21.66 -8.96
N VAL A 8 -12.97 -21.58 -10.28
CA VAL A 8 -12.61 -20.39 -11.06
C VAL A 8 -13.70 -19.35 -10.81
N ILE A 9 -13.38 -18.31 -10.03
CA ILE A 9 -14.31 -17.22 -9.72
C ILE A 9 -14.40 -16.29 -10.93
N GLY A 10 -15.64 -16.04 -11.32
CA GLY A 10 -16.07 -15.43 -12.57
C GLY A 10 -15.61 -14.01 -12.84
N VAL A 11 -15.59 -13.71 -14.13
CA VAL A 11 -15.36 -12.40 -14.74
C VAL A 11 -16.44 -11.41 -14.32
N ILE A 12 -16.05 -10.28 -13.72
CA ILE A 12 -16.90 -9.10 -13.59
C ILE A 12 -16.42 -8.08 -14.61
N ALA A 13 -17.31 -7.70 -15.53
CA ALA A 13 -17.10 -6.64 -16.51
C ALA A 13 -16.94 -5.29 -15.78
N LEU A 14 -15.83 -4.60 -16.02
CA LEU A 14 -15.55 -3.28 -15.44
C LEU A 14 -15.77 -2.16 -16.46
N SER A 15 -16.72 -1.28 -16.13
CA SER A 15 -16.93 0.01 -16.78
C SER A 15 -15.69 0.90 -16.64
N SER A 16 -15.26 1.46 -17.76
CA SER A 16 -14.09 2.32 -17.89
C SER A 16 -14.33 3.72 -17.33
N ALA A 17 -13.87 3.98 -16.11
CA ALA A 17 -13.60 5.33 -15.63
C ALA A 17 -12.08 5.57 -15.69
N ALA A 18 -11.66 6.50 -16.54
CA ALA A 18 -10.31 7.02 -16.59
C ALA A 18 -10.07 7.87 -15.34
N MET A 19 -9.18 7.43 -14.44
CA MET A 19 -8.78 8.17 -13.24
C MET A 19 -7.28 7.96 -12.94
N ALA A 20 -6.72 8.97 -12.27
CA ALA A 20 -5.31 9.27 -11.98
C ALA A 20 -4.36 8.07 -11.82
N LYS A 21 -3.11 8.25 -12.29
CA LYS A 21 -2.04 7.25 -12.18
C LYS A 21 -1.78 6.96 -10.69
N PRO A 22 -2.04 5.74 -10.20
CA PRO A 22 -1.71 5.37 -8.83
C PRO A 22 -0.19 5.36 -8.64
N ASP A 23 0.28 5.70 -7.44
CA ASP A 23 1.68 5.49 -7.03
C ASP A 23 2.02 4.01 -7.24
N ARG A 24 2.75 3.73 -8.32
CA ARG A 24 3.20 2.37 -8.63
C ARG A 24 4.39 2.05 -7.75
N ASP A 25 4.34 0.91 -7.08
CA ASP A 25 5.52 0.32 -6.46
C ASP A 25 6.54 0.04 -7.57
N HIS A 26 7.69 0.71 -7.55
CA HIS A 26 8.75 0.58 -8.57
C HIS A 26 9.28 -0.86 -8.71
N SER A 27 9.04 -1.74 -7.74
CA SER A 27 9.35 -3.16 -7.86
C SER A 27 8.45 -3.90 -8.86
N MET A 28 7.23 -3.40 -9.09
CA MET A 28 6.24 -4.02 -9.97
C MET A 28 6.52 -3.77 -11.45
N ASP A 29 7.24 -2.70 -11.80
CA ASP A 29 7.56 -2.36 -13.19
C ASP A 29 8.47 -3.41 -13.86
N ARG A 30 9.13 -4.27 -13.07
CA ARG A 30 10.01 -5.35 -13.56
C ARG A 30 9.29 -6.64 -13.90
N LEU A 31 8.09 -6.85 -13.34
CA LEU A 31 7.40 -8.15 -13.39
C LEU A 31 6.67 -8.43 -14.71
N GLN A 32 6.71 -7.51 -15.68
CA GLN A 32 6.08 -7.65 -17.00
C GLN A 32 4.66 -8.23 -16.90
N LEU A 33 3.79 -7.56 -16.13
CA LEU A 33 2.44 -8.04 -15.86
C LEU A 33 1.63 -8.16 -17.17
N THR A 34 0.84 -9.23 -17.29
CA THR A 34 -0.15 -9.34 -18.36
C THR A 34 -1.24 -8.28 -18.21
N GLN A 35 -2.06 -8.07 -19.25
CA GLN A 35 -3.18 -7.13 -19.20
C GLN A 35 -4.21 -7.52 -18.11
N GLU A 36 -4.47 -8.82 -17.97
CA GLU A 36 -5.38 -9.35 -16.94
C GLU A 36 -4.82 -9.15 -15.54
N GLN A 37 -3.53 -9.46 -15.32
CA GLN A 37 -2.85 -9.21 -14.04
C GLN A 37 -2.81 -7.72 -13.69
N SER A 38 -2.60 -6.85 -14.70
CA SER A 38 -2.62 -5.40 -14.51
C SER A 38 -3.99 -4.89 -14.08
N ALA A 39 -5.07 -5.44 -14.66
CA ALA A 39 -6.44 -5.10 -14.25
C ALA A 39 -6.74 -5.56 -12.82
N GLN A 40 -6.33 -6.78 -12.45
CA GLN A 40 -6.44 -7.29 -11.08
C GLN A 40 -5.64 -6.43 -10.09
N MET A 41 -4.43 -6.04 -10.47
CA MET A 41 -3.57 -5.17 -9.65
C MET A 41 -4.19 -3.79 -9.44
N LYS A 42 -4.81 -3.23 -10.48
CA LYS A 42 -5.51 -1.95 -10.38
C LYS A 42 -6.70 -2.05 -9.42
N SER A 43 -7.53 -3.08 -9.55
CA SER A 43 -8.66 -3.31 -8.64
C SER A 43 -8.18 -3.52 -7.20
N LEU A 44 -7.08 -4.26 -7.01
CA LEU A 44 -6.47 -4.48 -5.71
C LEU A 44 -6.02 -3.15 -5.09
N HIS A 45 -5.31 -2.33 -5.88
CA HIS A 45 -4.83 -1.03 -5.44
C HIS A 45 -5.98 -0.09 -5.04
N GLU A 46 -7.04 -0.02 -5.84
CA GLU A 46 -8.22 0.79 -5.53
C GLU A 46 -8.91 0.36 -4.22
N SER A 47 -9.04 -0.96 -3.99
CA SER A 47 -9.62 -1.47 -2.74
C SER A 47 -8.77 -1.07 -1.52
N MET A 48 -7.45 -1.15 -1.64
CA MET A 48 -6.52 -0.81 -0.57
C MET A 48 -6.43 0.70 -0.35
N GLN A 49 -6.57 1.50 -1.40
CA GLN A 49 -6.60 2.94 -1.28
C GLN A 49 -7.80 3.39 -0.44
N LYS A 50 -8.98 2.80 -0.65
CA LYS A 50 -10.17 3.06 0.17
C LYS A 50 -9.96 2.65 1.63
N GLU A 51 -9.33 1.50 1.87
CA GLU A 51 -9.03 1.04 3.23
C GLU A 51 -8.05 2.00 3.94
N ARG A 52 -7.02 2.48 3.23
CA ARG A 52 -6.07 3.48 3.74
C ARG A 52 -6.72 4.80 4.05
N GLU A 53 -7.66 5.26 3.22
CA GLU A 53 -8.40 6.50 3.46
C GLU A 53 -9.25 6.39 4.72
N ALA A 54 -9.92 5.24 4.92
CA ALA A 54 -10.70 4.99 6.13
C ALA A 54 -9.82 4.96 7.39
N THR A 55 -8.68 4.26 7.36
CA THR A 55 -7.76 4.23 8.52
C THR A 55 -7.09 5.57 8.76
N HIS A 56 -6.80 6.34 7.71
CA HIS A 56 -6.30 7.71 7.84
C HIS A 56 -7.33 8.62 8.50
N ALA A 57 -8.58 8.58 8.06
CA ALA A 57 -9.66 9.38 8.65
C ALA A 57 -9.87 9.05 10.14
N ALA A 58 -9.85 7.77 10.50
CA ALA A 58 -9.94 7.33 11.90
C ALA A 58 -8.77 7.87 12.74
N HIS A 59 -7.53 7.75 12.24
CA HIS A 59 -6.35 8.28 12.93
C HIS A 59 -6.41 9.80 13.10
N GLN A 60 -6.89 10.54 12.08
CA GLN A 60 -7.07 11.99 12.18
C GLN A 60 -8.09 12.38 13.26
N ALA A 61 -9.18 11.62 13.39
CA ALA A 61 -10.17 11.84 14.45
C ALA A 61 -9.59 11.58 15.85
N GLU A 62 -8.83 10.49 16.02
CA GLU A 62 -8.14 10.18 17.29
C GLU A 62 -7.12 11.26 17.67
N MET A 63 -6.33 11.73 16.68
CA MET A 63 -5.40 12.85 16.85
C MET A 63 -6.11 14.13 17.27
N LYS A 64 -7.21 14.48 16.60
CA LYS A 64 -8.00 15.67 16.93
C LYS A 64 -8.52 15.61 18.37
N ASN A 65 -9.10 14.48 18.77
CA ASN A 65 -9.58 14.28 20.14
C ASN A 65 -8.48 14.45 21.20
N LEU A 66 -7.25 14.05 20.86
CA LEU A 66 -6.11 14.20 21.77
C LEU A 66 -5.68 15.66 21.90
N LEU A 67 -5.72 16.43 20.81
CA LEU A 67 -5.38 17.85 20.78
C LEU A 67 -6.44 18.75 21.42
N GLU A 68 -7.71 18.36 21.34
CA GLU A 68 -8.83 19.09 21.95
C GLU A 68 -8.96 18.83 23.45
N ASN A 69 -8.26 17.85 24.00
CA ASN A 69 -8.26 17.58 25.43
C ASN A 69 -7.52 18.71 26.18
N PRO A 70 -8.08 19.28 27.26
CA PRO A 70 -7.43 20.33 28.04
C PRO A 70 -6.11 19.87 28.70
N THR A 71 -5.89 18.57 28.84
CA THR A 71 -4.68 17.98 29.39
C THR A 71 -4.14 16.89 28.48
N PHE A 72 -2.82 16.84 28.31
CA PHE A 72 -2.20 15.80 27.49
C PHE A 72 -2.34 14.43 28.15
N ASN A 73 -3.01 13.50 27.47
CA ASN A 73 -3.13 12.10 27.88
C ASN A 73 -2.07 11.24 27.19
N ALA A 74 -0.95 10.99 27.88
CA ALA A 74 0.18 10.23 27.36
C ALA A 74 -0.17 8.76 27.02
N ASP A 75 -1.02 8.12 27.83
CA ASP A 75 -1.42 6.73 27.60
C ASP A 75 -2.29 6.59 26.35
N GLN A 76 -3.18 7.56 26.11
CA GLN A 76 -3.98 7.61 24.89
C GLN A 76 -3.09 7.85 23.67
N ALA A 77 -2.10 8.76 23.76
CA ALA A 77 -1.15 9.02 22.68
C ALA A 77 -0.37 7.75 22.29
N LEU A 78 0.14 7.03 23.29
CA LEU A 78 0.92 5.81 23.08
C LEU A 78 0.06 4.70 22.44
N LYS A 79 -1.16 4.50 22.94
CA LYS A 79 -2.09 3.50 22.39
C LYS A 79 -2.45 3.79 20.93
N MET A 80 -2.79 5.05 20.62
CA MET A 80 -3.08 5.49 19.26
C MET A 80 -1.86 5.27 18.33
N HIS A 81 -0.66 5.65 18.78
CA HIS A 81 0.55 5.45 17.99
C HIS A 81 0.85 3.97 17.71
N GLN A 82 0.78 3.13 18.75
CA GLN A 82 0.96 1.68 18.66
C GLN A 82 -0.03 1.08 17.68
N LYS A 83 -1.33 1.39 17.84
CA LYS A 83 -2.40 0.94 16.95
C LYS A 83 -2.12 1.34 15.50
N HIS A 84 -1.80 2.61 15.25
CA HIS A 84 -1.53 3.07 13.89
C HIS A 84 -0.31 2.38 13.26
N ARG A 85 0.75 2.16 14.05
CA ARG A 85 1.93 1.43 13.59
C ARG A 85 1.58 -0.01 13.20
N ASP A 86 0.85 -0.70 14.07
CA ASP A 86 0.52 -2.12 13.90
C ASP A 86 -0.46 -2.30 12.72
N ASP A 87 -1.49 -1.45 12.63
CA ASP A 87 -2.44 -1.44 11.51
C ASP A 87 -1.70 -1.22 10.17
N ARG A 88 -0.77 -0.26 10.10
CA ARG A 88 0.04 -0.05 8.88
C ARG A 88 0.94 -1.23 8.54
N ALA A 89 1.51 -1.91 9.54
CA ALA A 89 2.35 -3.08 9.32
C ALA A 89 1.53 -4.24 8.74
N VAL A 90 0.35 -4.49 9.30
CA VAL A 90 -0.59 -5.52 8.82
C VAL A 90 -1.08 -5.21 7.41
N GLN A 91 -1.52 -3.98 7.14
CA GLN A 91 -1.97 -3.57 5.80
C GLN A 91 -0.88 -3.73 4.75
N LYS A 92 0.37 -3.41 5.10
CA LYS A 92 1.51 -3.61 4.19
C LYS A 92 1.72 -5.09 3.87
N LEU A 93 1.61 -5.97 4.86
CA LEU A 93 1.74 -7.42 4.65
C LEU A 93 0.58 -7.99 3.84
N GLN A 94 -0.66 -7.58 4.13
CA GLN A 94 -1.84 -7.95 3.35
C GLN A 94 -1.69 -7.53 1.89
N HIS A 95 -1.22 -6.30 1.64
CA HIS A 95 -0.94 -5.83 0.29
C HIS A 95 0.08 -6.71 -0.42
N LYS A 96 1.25 -6.92 0.21
CA LYS A 96 2.30 -7.75 -0.38
C LYS A 96 1.82 -9.17 -0.68
N HIS A 97 1.04 -9.75 0.21
CA HIS A 97 0.48 -11.08 0.05
C HIS A 97 -0.51 -11.12 -1.12
N ALA A 98 -1.42 -10.17 -1.20
CA ALA A 98 -2.42 -10.13 -2.28
C ALA A 98 -1.76 -9.93 -3.65
N VAL A 99 -0.76 -9.06 -3.75
CA VAL A 99 0.08 -8.90 -4.95
C VAL A 99 0.72 -10.24 -5.33
N TYR A 100 1.37 -10.90 -4.38
CA TYR A 100 2.04 -12.18 -4.59
C TYR A 100 1.12 -13.26 -5.16
N GLN A 101 -0.16 -13.28 -4.79
CA GLN A 101 -1.13 -14.26 -5.29
C GLN A 101 -1.51 -14.04 -6.76
N VAL A 102 -1.46 -12.81 -7.27
CA VAL A 102 -1.75 -12.47 -8.67
C VAL A 102 -0.60 -12.87 -9.61
N LEU A 103 0.62 -12.94 -9.08
CA LEU A 103 1.81 -13.25 -9.87
C LEU A 103 1.90 -14.74 -10.23
N THR A 104 2.49 -15.03 -11.39
CA THR A 104 2.87 -16.39 -11.79
C THR A 104 4.02 -16.92 -10.93
N PRO A 105 4.26 -18.24 -10.89
CA PRO A 105 5.39 -18.81 -10.14
C PRO A 105 6.75 -18.18 -10.48
N GLU A 106 6.98 -17.84 -11.75
CA GLU A 106 8.21 -17.22 -12.23
C GLU A 106 8.33 -15.77 -11.74
N GLN A 107 7.26 -14.98 -11.86
CA GLN A 107 7.19 -13.59 -11.37
C GLN A 107 7.33 -13.53 -9.84
N ARG A 108 6.79 -14.51 -9.11
CA ARG A 108 6.93 -14.61 -7.64
C ARG A 108 8.39 -14.69 -7.21
N ALA A 109 9.22 -15.43 -7.94
CA ALA A 109 10.64 -15.55 -7.66
C ALA A 109 11.38 -14.21 -7.85
N GLU A 110 11.02 -13.43 -8.87
CA GLU A 110 11.57 -12.09 -9.08
C GLU A 110 11.08 -11.09 -8.03
N TYR A 111 9.80 -11.16 -7.66
CA TYR A 111 9.21 -10.33 -6.61
C TYR A 111 9.86 -10.56 -5.24
N LEU A 112 10.16 -11.81 -4.88
CA LEU A 112 10.88 -12.12 -3.63
C LEU A 112 12.32 -11.59 -3.65
N LYS A 113 13.05 -11.74 -4.76
CA LYS A 113 14.41 -11.17 -4.92
C LYS A 113 14.43 -9.65 -4.71
N ALA A 114 13.40 -8.95 -5.14
CA ALA A 114 13.26 -7.50 -4.94
C ALA A 114 12.99 -7.14 -3.46
N HIS A 115 12.34 -8.03 -2.70
CA HIS A 115 12.01 -7.80 -1.29
C HIS A 115 13.05 -8.34 -0.29
N ASP A 116 13.91 -9.28 -0.68
CA ASP A 116 14.99 -9.85 0.14
C ASP A 116 16.19 -8.90 0.36
N GLY A 117 16.13 -7.67 -0.17
CA GLY A 117 16.97 -6.57 0.34
C GLY A 117 18.47 -6.65 0.04
N LYS A 118 18.90 -7.36 -1.01
CA LYS A 118 20.26 -7.18 -1.58
C LYS A 118 20.36 -6.04 -2.59
N GLY A 119 19.42 -5.08 -2.57
CA GLY A 119 19.54 -3.83 -3.31
C GLY A 119 20.20 -2.77 -2.43
N PRO A 120 21.11 -1.93 -2.96
CA PRO A 120 21.73 -0.87 -2.17
C PRO A 120 20.63 0.02 -1.60
N ARG A 121 20.63 0.17 -0.27
CA ARG A 121 19.94 1.28 0.38
C ARG A 121 20.59 2.54 -0.16
N MET A 122 19.99 3.14 -1.19
CA MET A 122 20.37 4.48 -1.62
C MET A 122 20.11 5.38 -0.42
N ASN A 123 21.18 5.71 0.30
CA ASN A 123 21.15 6.82 1.23
C ASN A 123 20.67 8.02 0.42
N HIS A 124 19.50 8.56 0.74
CA HIS A 124 19.07 9.86 0.24
C HIS A 124 19.87 10.92 0.99
N ASP A 125 21.18 10.96 0.74
CA ASP A 125 22.04 12.07 1.11
C ASP A 125 21.76 13.21 0.13
N GLY A 126 21.02 14.21 0.62
CA GLY A 126 21.09 15.58 0.11
C GLY A 126 20.44 15.87 -1.25
N LYS A 127 19.17 16.27 -1.24
CA LYS A 127 18.69 17.44 -2.02
C LYS A 127 17.31 17.87 -1.53
N GLY A 128 17.30 18.54 -0.38
CA GLY A 128 16.26 19.52 -0.11
C GLY A 128 16.40 20.63 -1.15
N HIS A 129 15.45 20.72 -2.09
CA HIS A 129 15.31 21.89 -2.94
C HIS A 129 14.97 23.09 -2.02
N LYS A 130 16.00 23.84 -1.59
CA LYS A 130 15.85 25.22 -1.15
C LYS A 130 15.37 26.02 -2.36
N GLY A 131 14.05 26.24 -2.44
CA GLY A 131 13.48 27.23 -3.34
C GLY A 131 13.98 28.61 -2.90
N HIS A 132 14.80 29.23 -3.74
CA HIS A 132 15.13 30.65 -3.64
C HIS A 132 13.84 31.46 -3.83
N ARG A 133 13.36 32.08 -2.76
CA ARG A 133 12.36 33.15 -2.84
C ARG A 133 13.14 34.45 -3.04
N GLN A 134 13.37 34.83 -4.29
CA GLN A 134 13.62 36.23 -4.60
C GLN A 134 12.30 36.96 -4.38
N HIS A 135 12.25 37.80 -3.35
CA HIS A 135 11.25 38.86 -3.27
C HIS A 135 11.88 40.11 -3.88
N PRO A 136 11.13 40.89 -4.70
CA PRO A 136 11.55 42.20 -5.18
C PRO A 136 11.65 43.21 -4.03
#